data_AF-A9UYR0-F1
#
_entry.id   AF-A9UYR0-F1
#
_cell.length_a   1.000
_cell.length_b   1.000
_cell.length_c   1.000
_cell.angle_alpha   90.00
_cell.angle_beta   90.00
_cell.angle_gamma   90.00
#
_symmetry.space_group_name_H-M   'P 1'
#
loop_
_entity.id
_entity.type
_entity.pdbx_description
1 polymer ?
#
loop_
_entity_poly.entity_id
_entity_poly.type
_entity_poly.pdbx_seq_one_letter_code
_entity_poly.pdbx_strand_id
1 'polypeptide(L)'
;MSLPEGLLGAVDVVGWTCPALLEEYGRPRSLHTPQEQLSEAQRNDLSNHSWVPMEHYFVDDSRRGQGTHYQYQKGQLASMVLRAGRALAQLAQRKAASAPGLLPDLQAPSSLTAHVRQQQKDMWFLDAAAQTIKPGARVLVFGSTEPWFEAVALALNASSVVTVEYNKLTYVHDRIQTFTPSEFHASAVSSTRFDVIISASSFDHDGLGRYGDPLDGQADLRAMRLCRCLLRGGGTLLLSIPIGPDVVVYNLHRRYGRRRLPHMLAGWTPIFVTGWDEARLDADNNFRQSFEPVWALRKTRLTKPSGQPSAKSNPRVEL
;
A
#
# COMPACT_ATOMS: atom_id res chain seq x y z
N MET A 1 -16.06 -11.31 -12.79
CA MET A 1 -15.13 -10.91 -13.87
C MET A 1 -13.76 -11.42 -13.50
N SER A 2 -13.23 -12.36 -14.29
CA SER A 2 -11.84 -12.82 -14.21
C SER A 2 -10.92 -11.71 -14.70
N LEU A 3 -9.89 -11.39 -13.92
CA LEU A 3 -8.80 -10.52 -14.38
C LEU A 3 -8.16 -11.13 -15.63
N PRO A 4 -7.67 -10.33 -16.58
CA PRO A 4 -7.07 -10.84 -17.81
C PRO A 4 -5.87 -11.73 -17.47
N GLU A 5 -5.96 -13.00 -17.91
CA GLU A 5 -4.80 -13.89 -17.97
C GLU A 5 -3.79 -13.28 -18.96
N GLY A 6 -2.65 -12.81 -18.44
CA GLY A 6 -1.61 -12.22 -19.28
C GLY A 6 -0.69 -11.19 -18.60
N LEU A 7 -1.03 -10.69 -17.40
CA LEU A 7 -0.23 -9.64 -16.73
C LEU A 7 0.80 -10.16 -15.71
N LEU A 8 0.99 -11.47 -15.58
CA LEU A 8 1.90 -12.08 -14.60
C LEU A 8 3.11 -12.70 -15.31
N GLY A 9 3.94 -11.85 -15.92
CA GLY A 9 5.30 -12.25 -16.26
C GLY A 9 6.08 -12.49 -14.97
N ALA A 10 6.79 -13.62 -14.88
CA ALA A 10 7.67 -13.92 -13.76
C ALA A 10 8.81 -12.88 -13.72
N VAL A 11 8.66 -11.85 -12.88
CA VAL A 11 9.77 -10.97 -12.53
C VAL A 11 10.64 -11.75 -11.56
N ASP A 12 11.91 -11.93 -11.89
CA ASP A 12 12.89 -12.62 -11.04
C ASP A 12 12.81 -12.12 -9.59
N VAL A 13 12.39 -13.03 -8.69
CA VAL A 13 12.19 -12.78 -7.26
C VAL A 13 13.50 -13.00 -6.48
N VAL A 14 14.64 -12.94 -7.15
CA VAL A 14 15.92 -13.39 -6.59
C VAL A 14 16.53 -12.28 -5.72
N GLY A 15 16.87 -12.63 -4.47
CA GLY A 15 17.90 -11.93 -3.69
C GLY A 15 17.50 -11.42 -2.30
N TRP A 16 16.23 -11.13 -2.05
CA TRP A 16 15.81 -10.47 -0.79
C TRP A 16 15.11 -11.43 0.17
N THR A 17 15.73 -11.69 1.31
CA THR A 17 15.10 -12.41 2.43
C THR A 17 14.23 -11.45 3.26
N CYS A 18 13.28 -11.98 4.05
CA CYS A 18 12.48 -11.13 4.94
C CYS A 18 13.33 -10.34 5.95
N PRO A 19 14.35 -10.92 6.61
CA PRO A 19 15.28 -10.14 7.42
C PRO A 19 15.97 -9.02 6.65
N ALA A 20 16.48 -9.30 5.44
CA ALA A 20 17.17 -8.28 4.63
C ALA A 20 16.24 -7.13 4.21
N LEU A 21 14.98 -7.42 3.86
CA LEU A 21 13.98 -6.38 3.55
C LEU A 21 13.67 -5.51 4.76
N LEU A 22 13.55 -6.13 5.94
CA LEU A 22 13.24 -5.40 7.16
C LEU A 22 14.43 -4.57 7.64
N GLU A 23 15.65 -5.10 7.51
CA GLU A 23 16.90 -4.39 7.81
C GLU A 23 17.06 -3.16 6.92
N GLU A 24 16.88 -3.32 5.61
CA GLU A 24 16.97 -2.20 4.65
C GLU A 24 15.87 -1.16 4.89
N TYR A 25 14.64 -1.59 5.15
CA TYR A 25 13.54 -0.70 5.47
C TYR A 25 13.77 0.07 6.78
N GLY A 26 14.30 -0.61 7.80
CA GLY A 26 14.57 -0.08 9.13
C GLY A 26 15.91 0.63 9.30
N ARG A 27 16.71 0.73 8.23
CA ARG A 27 17.99 1.43 8.27
C ARG A 27 17.79 2.84 8.81
N PRO A 28 18.56 3.28 9.82
CA PRO A 28 18.49 4.66 10.29
C PRO A 28 18.71 5.63 9.13
N ARG A 29 17.76 6.53 8.92
CA ARG A 29 17.82 7.57 7.89
C ARG A 29 17.99 8.91 8.58
N SER A 30 19.06 9.61 8.25
CA SER A 30 19.10 11.06 8.50
C SER A 30 18.13 11.69 7.52
N LEU A 31 17.12 12.40 8.05
CA LEU A 31 16.22 13.16 7.20
C LEU A 31 17.05 14.25 6.52
N HIS A 32 16.99 14.28 5.19
CA HIS A 32 17.67 15.25 4.38
C HIS A 32 16.66 16.04 3.56
N THR A 33 17.03 17.27 3.19
CA THR A 33 16.27 18.01 2.18
C THR A 33 16.34 17.22 0.86
N PRO A 34 15.22 16.94 0.19
CA PRO A 34 15.24 16.31 -1.13
C PRO A 34 16.05 17.16 -2.10
N GLN A 35 16.82 16.49 -2.97
CA GLN A 35 17.52 17.18 -4.04
C GLN A 35 16.54 17.56 -5.15
N GLU A 36 16.54 18.82 -5.56
CA GLU A 36 15.69 19.30 -6.66
C GLU A 36 16.21 18.80 -8.01
N GLN A 37 17.53 18.81 -8.20
CA GLN A 37 18.15 18.33 -9.42
C GLN A 37 18.67 16.90 -9.27
N LEU A 38 18.28 16.04 -10.20
CA LEU A 38 18.81 14.69 -10.33
C LEU A 38 20.03 14.65 -11.26
N SER A 39 21.01 13.80 -10.94
CA SER A 39 22.02 13.34 -11.90
C SER A 39 21.41 12.45 -12.98
N GLU A 40 22.11 12.24 -14.08
CA GLU A 40 21.68 11.32 -15.14
C GLU A 40 21.52 9.89 -14.62
N ALA A 41 22.45 9.42 -13.79
CA ALA A 41 22.37 8.09 -13.17
C ALA A 41 21.12 7.93 -12.30
N GLN A 42 20.78 8.95 -11.49
CA GLN A 42 19.56 8.91 -10.66
C GLN A 42 18.29 8.97 -11.51
N ARG A 43 18.26 9.81 -12.56
CA ARG A 43 17.12 9.81 -13.51
C ARG A 43 16.94 8.44 -14.15
N ASN A 44 18.03 7.82 -14.58
CA ASN A 44 18.01 6.48 -15.18
C ASN A 44 17.53 5.42 -14.18
N ASP A 45 18.00 5.43 -12.93
CA ASP A 45 17.53 4.51 -11.90
C ASP A 45 16.02 4.67 -11.63
N LEU A 46 15.58 5.90 -11.32
CA LEU A 46 14.18 6.18 -10.98
C LEU A 46 13.20 5.87 -12.12
N SER A 47 13.61 6.08 -13.38
CA SER A 47 12.81 5.81 -14.58
C SER A 47 12.88 4.36 -15.08
N ASN A 48 13.57 3.47 -14.36
CA ASN A 48 13.87 2.10 -14.78
C ASN A 48 14.55 2.06 -16.16
N HIS A 49 15.68 2.75 -16.30
CA HIS A 49 16.45 2.92 -17.53
C HIS A 49 15.62 3.51 -18.68
N SER A 50 14.91 4.61 -18.40
CA SER A 50 14.01 5.30 -19.34
C SER A 50 12.83 4.44 -19.84
N TRP A 51 12.56 3.31 -19.19
CA TRP A 51 11.41 2.47 -19.53
C TRP A 51 10.07 3.09 -19.09
N VAL A 52 10.09 3.89 -18.02
CA VAL A 52 8.95 4.68 -17.56
C VAL A 52 9.25 6.16 -17.82
N PRO A 53 8.35 6.91 -18.49
CA PRO A 53 8.48 8.36 -18.65
C PRO A 53 8.66 9.06 -17.29
N MET A 54 9.43 10.15 -17.28
CA MET A 54 9.64 10.96 -16.08
C MET A 54 9.22 12.40 -16.32
N GLU A 55 8.40 12.92 -15.41
CA GLU A 55 7.97 14.31 -15.33
C GLU A 55 8.62 14.99 -14.12
N HIS A 56 8.86 16.30 -14.21
CA HIS A 56 9.46 17.05 -13.11
C HIS A 56 8.39 17.78 -12.28
N TYR A 57 8.36 17.51 -10.98
CA TYR A 57 7.54 18.19 -9.98
C TYR A 57 8.18 18.10 -8.58
N PHE A 58 8.69 19.21 -8.06
CA PHE A 58 9.42 19.19 -6.79
C PHE A 58 8.54 19.51 -5.57
N VAL A 59 8.68 18.72 -4.51
CA VAL A 59 8.07 18.91 -3.19
C VAL A 59 9.09 18.57 -2.10
N ASP A 60 9.18 19.43 -1.09
CA ASP A 60 9.90 19.15 0.16
C ASP A 60 8.90 19.02 1.31
N ASP A 61 8.50 17.78 1.62
CA ASP A 61 7.70 17.46 2.81
C ASP A 61 8.56 17.01 4.00
N SER A 62 9.90 16.97 3.83
CA SER A 62 10.83 16.68 4.91
C SER A 62 11.10 17.89 5.80
N ARG A 63 10.48 19.05 5.49
CA ARG A 63 10.71 20.33 6.18
C ARG A 63 12.20 20.67 6.24
N ARG A 64 12.88 20.66 5.09
CA ARG A 64 14.33 20.87 5.00
C ARG A 64 15.13 19.88 5.85
N GLY A 65 14.70 18.61 5.84
CA GLY A 65 15.32 17.53 6.60
C GLY A 65 15.02 17.50 8.11
N GLN A 66 14.08 18.32 8.60
CA GLN A 66 13.70 18.30 10.03
C GLN A 66 12.64 17.24 10.35
N GLY A 67 11.90 16.78 9.35
CA GLY A 67 10.70 15.98 9.50
C GLY A 67 9.53 16.76 10.09
N THR A 68 8.37 16.13 10.10
CA THR A 68 7.18 16.62 10.81
C THR A 68 6.83 15.67 11.95
N HIS A 69 6.24 16.21 13.02
CA HIS A 69 5.62 15.40 14.07
C HIS A 69 4.10 15.61 14.06
N TYR A 70 3.36 14.57 13.67
CA TYR A 70 1.89 14.60 13.70
C TYR A 70 1.36 14.02 15.00
N GLN A 71 0.37 14.71 15.60
CA GLN A 71 -0.16 14.33 16.92
C GLN A 71 -1.68 14.36 16.91
N TYR A 72 -2.29 13.28 17.41
CA TYR A 72 -3.74 13.16 17.59
C TYR A 72 -4.03 12.63 18.99
N GLN A 73 -4.75 13.45 19.76
CA GLN A 73 -5.13 13.15 21.13
C GLN A 73 -6.30 12.16 21.18
N LYS A 74 -6.51 11.54 22.34
CA LYS A 74 -7.54 10.50 22.58
C LYS A 74 -8.93 10.92 22.09
N GLY A 75 -9.35 12.16 22.36
CA GLY A 75 -10.65 12.69 21.93
C GLY A 75 -10.78 12.84 20.41
N GLN A 76 -9.72 13.28 19.73
CA GLN A 76 -9.71 13.43 18.26
C GLN A 76 -9.82 12.07 17.58
N LEU A 77 -9.05 11.09 18.06
CA LEU A 77 -9.11 9.71 17.58
C LEU A 77 -10.47 9.07 17.86
N ALA A 78 -11.02 9.21 19.06
CA ALA A 78 -12.36 8.70 19.39
C ALA A 78 -13.45 9.28 18.46
N SER A 79 -13.39 10.59 18.19
CA SER A 79 -14.28 11.24 17.22
C SER A 79 -14.10 10.68 15.81
N MET A 80 -12.85 10.43 15.39
CA MET A 80 -12.55 9.83 14.09
C MET A 80 -13.09 8.40 13.97
N VAL A 81 -12.95 7.57 15.00
CA VAL A 81 -13.51 6.21 15.05
C VAL A 81 -15.04 6.25 14.93
N LEU A 82 -15.71 7.18 15.65
CA LEU A 82 -17.16 7.36 15.53
C LEU A 82 -17.58 7.83 14.13
N ARG A 83 -16.81 8.71 13.48
CA ARG A 83 -17.05 9.11 12.09
C ARG A 83 -16.91 7.93 11.13
N ALA A 84 -15.83 7.15 11.27
CA ALA A 84 -15.61 5.94 10.46
C ALA A 84 -16.75 4.93 10.63
N GLY A 85 -17.18 4.65 11.87
CA GLY A 85 -18.31 3.75 12.14
C GLY A 85 -19.62 4.21 11.50
N ARG A 86 -19.92 5.51 11.55
CA ARG A 86 -21.10 6.07 10.86
C ARG A 86 -21.00 5.94 9.34
N ALA A 87 -19.83 6.20 8.76
CA ALA A 87 -19.62 6.06 7.32
C ALA A 87 -19.78 4.61 6.86
N LEU A 88 -19.26 3.64 7.61
CA LEU A 88 -19.44 2.21 7.36
C LEU A 88 -20.91 1.79 7.44
N ALA A 89 -21.65 2.26 8.46
CA ALA A 89 -23.08 1.98 8.60
C ALA A 89 -23.91 2.56 7.45
N GLN A 90 -23.61 3.80 7.04
CA GLN A 90 -24.25 4.44 5.88
C GLN A 90 -23.97 3.68 4.58
N LEU A 91 -22.73 3.24 4.37
CA LEU A 91 -22.37 2.40 3.22
C LEU A 91 -23.16 1.09 3.22
N ALA A 92 -23.24 0.40 4.35
CA ALA A 92 -24.02 -0.84 4.47
C ALA A 92 -25.51 -0.62 4.15
N GLN A 93 -26.11 0.45 4.67
CA GLN A 93 -27.49 0.82 4.36
C GLN A 93 -27.71 1.08 2.86
N ARG A 94 -26.82 1.85 2.22
CA ARG A 94 -26.89 2.12 0.77
C ARG A 94 -26.81 0.83 -0.04
N LYS A 95 -25.91 -0.08 0.33
CA LYS A 95 -25.79 -1.39 -0.34
C LYS A 95 -27.03 -2.26 -0.17
N ALA A 96 -27.66 -2.25 1.01
CA ALA A 96 -28.89 -2.98 1.27
C ALA A 96 -30.10 -2.39 0.52
N ALA A 97 -30.14 -1.07 0.32
CA ALA A 97 -31.20 -0.39 -0.44
C ALA A 97 -31.02 -0.50 -1.96
N SER A 98 -29.82 -0.84 -2.44
CA SER A 98 -29.54 -1.06 -3.85
C SER A 98 -29.99 -2.48 -4.23
N ALA A 99 -30.82 -2.63 -5.27
CA ALA A 99 -31.21 -3.96 -5.76
C ALA A 99 -29.95 -4.80 -6.10
N PRO A 100 -29.96 -6.13 -5.88
CA PRO A 100 -28.81 -6.98 -6.22
C PRO A 100 -28.45 -6.82 -7.70
N GLY A 101 -27.30 -6.21 -8.00
CA GLY A 101 -26.82 -5.98 -9.37
C GLY A 101 -26.76 -4.52 -9.84
N LEU A 102 -27.22 -3.56 -9.03
CA LEU A 102 -27.10 -2.12 -9.31
C LEU A 102 -26.43 -1.43 -8.13
N LEU A 103 -25.13 -1.70 -7.89
CA LEU A 103 -24.32 -0.62 -7.35
C LEU A 103 -24.32 0.46 -8.45
N PRO A 104 -24.73 1.71 -8.17
CA PRO A 104 -24.59 2.76 -9.16
C PRO A 104 -23.12 2.76 -9.57
N ASP A 105 -22.91 2.67 -10.88
CA ASP A 105 -21.59 2.66 -11.48
C ASP A 105 -20.80 3.80 -10.82
N LEU A 106 -19.81 3.47 -10.00
CA LEU A 106 -18.93 4.47 -9.38
C LEU A 106 -17.95 5.01 -10.43
N GLN A 107 -18.36 5.03 -11.70
CA GLN A 107 -17.68 5.69 -12.79
C GLN A 107 -18.05 7.17 -12.73
N ALA A 108 -17.13 7.94 -12.17
CA ALA A 108 -17.24 9.38 -12.11
C ALA A 108 -17.01 10.00 -13.50
N PRO A 109 -17.82 10.98 -13.92
CA PRO A 109 -17.43 11.85 -15.03
C PRO A 109 -16.14 12.62 -14.67
N SER A 110 -15.33 12.93 -15.68
CA SER A 110 -14.05 13.65 -15.54
C SER A 110 -14.14 15.07 -14.94
N SER A 111 -15.36 15.57 -14.67
CA SER A 111 -15.67 16.91 -14.17
C SER A 111 -15.88 17.01 -12.64
N LEU A 112 -15.57 15.97 -11.86
CA LEU A 112 -15.75 16.01 -10.41
C LEU A 112 -14.81 17.01 -9.71
N THR A 113 -15.34 17.73 -8.71
CA THR A 113 -14.54 18.56 -7.81
C THR A 113 -13.58 17.71 -6.98
N ALA A 114 -12.51 18.32 -6.45
CA ALA A 114 -11.54 17.61 -5.59
C ALA A 114 -12.20 16.95 -4.38
N HIS A 115 -13.20 17.61 -3.78
CA HIS A 115 -13.95 17.09 -2.64
C HIS A 115 -14.72 15.81 -2.99
N VAL A 116 -15.43 15.78 -4.12
CA VAL A 116 -16.21 14.60 -4.51
C VAL A 116 -15.28 13.43 -4.85
N ARG A 117 -14.12 13.70 -5.46
CA ARG A 117 -13.10 12.66 -5.70
C ARG A 117 -12.53 12.07 -4.41
N GLN A 118 -12.25 12.91 -3.41
CA GLN A 118 -11.80 12.41 -2.11
C GLN A 118 -12.88 11.54 -1.45
N GLN A 119 -14.13 12.01 -1.43
CA GLN A 119 -15.25 11.21 -0.92
C GLN A 119 -15.39 9.87 -1.64
N GLN A 120 -15.19 9.84 -2.95
CA GLN A 120 -15.28 8.61 -3.73
C GLN A 120 -14.17 7.61 -3.35
N LYS A 121 -12.92 8.07 -3.23
CA LYS A 121 -11.80 7.24 -2.75
C LYS A 121 -12.06 6.69 -1.35
N ASP A 122 -12.54 7.54 -0.45
CA ASP A 122 -12.90 7.14 0.92
C ASP A 122 -13.97 6.04 0.89
N MET A 123 -14.99 6.16 0.04
CA MET A 123 -16.03 5.14 -0.10
C MET A 123 -15.50 3.81 -0.64
N TRP A 124 -14.60 3.83 -1.63
CA TRP A 124 -13.96 2.61 -2.14
C TRP A 124 -13.10 1.93 -1.08
N PHE A 125 -12.38 2.71 -0.29
CA PHE A 125 -11.59 2.21 0.83
C PHE A 125 -12.48 1.61 1.92
N LEU A 126 -13.53 2.33 2.36
CA LEU A 126 -14.47 1.84 3.36
C LEU A 126 -15.11 0.52 2.94
N ASP A 127 -15.45 0.39 1.64
CA ASP A 127 -15.99 -0.85 1.11
C ASP A 127 -14.98 -2.01 1.18
N ALA A 128 -13.76 -1.77 0.71
CA ALA A 128 -12.71 -2.79 0.76
C ALA A 128 -12.36 -3.19 2.21
N ALA A 129 -12.31 -2.21 3.12
CA ALA A 129 -12.07 -2.41 4.54
C ALA A 129 -13.18 -3.24 5.20
N ALA A 130 -14.46 -2.91 4.96
CA ALA A 130 -15.60 -3.64 5.52
C ALA A 130 -15.64 -5.11 5.08
N GLN A 131 -15.23 -5.40 3.85
CA GLN A 131 -15.15 -6.76 3.33
C GLN A 131 -13.96 -7.55 3.91
N THR A 132 -12.88 -6.87 4.30
CA THR A 132 -11.58 -7.48 4.62
C THR A 132 -11.26 -7.54 6.11
N ILE A 133 -11.43 -6.44 6.85
CA ILE A 133 -11.07 -6.34 8.26
C ILE A 133 -12.17 -7.01 9.09
N LYS A 134 -11.81 -8.10 9.76
CA LYS A 134 -12.72 -8.84 10.65
C LYS A 134 -12.51 -8.41 12.10
N PRO A 135 -13.53 -8.52 12.97
CA PRO A 135 -13.36 -8.30 14.40
C PRO A 135 -12.20 -9.14 14.95
N GLY A 136 -11.37 -8.52 15.77
CA GLY A 136 -10.17 -9.14 16.32
C GLY A 136 -8.92 -9.10 15.42
N ALA A 137 -9.02 -8.61 14.18
CA ALA A 137 -7.87 -8.52 13.27
C ALA A 137 -6.76 -7.62 13.81
N ARG A 138 -5.51 -8.02 13.56
CA ARG A 138 -4.31 -7.22 13.74
C ARG A 138 -3.98 -6.51 12.44
N VAL A 139 -4.01 -5.19 12.45
CA VAL A 139 -3.85 -4.35 11.26
C VAL A 139 -2.52 -3.62 11.28
N LEU A 140 -1.81 -3.58 10.17
CA LEU A 140 -0.64 -2.74 9.94
C LEU A 140 -0.96 -1.71 8.86
N VAL A 141 -0.63 -0.44 9.10
CA VAL A 141 -0.84 0.68 8.18
C VAL A 141 0.53 1.29 7.83
N PHE A 142 0.81 1.47 6.54
CA PHE A 142 1.99 2.18 6.06
C PHE A 142 1.63 3.57 5.54
N GLY A 143 2.35 4.60 5.99
CA GLY A 143 2.22 5.97 5.49
C GLY A 143 0.85 6.59 5.79
N SER A 144 0.59 6.84 7.07
CA SER A 144 -0.64 7.48 7.54
C SER A 144 -0.28 8.63 8.46
N THR A 145 -0.42 9.87 8.00
CA THR A 145 -0.14 11.09 8.80
C THR A 145 -1.39 11.62 9.51
N GLU A 146 -2.58 11.28 9.01
CA GLU A 146 -3.88 11.41 9.70
C GLU A 146 -4.43 10.00 9.98
N PRO A 147 -4.84 9.65 11.21
CA PRO A 147 -5.16 8.28 11.60
C PRO A 147 -6.53 7.75 11.10
N TRP A 148 -6.90 8.07 9.86
CA TRP A 148 -8.19 7.70 9.29
C TRP A 148 -8.30 6.18 9.06
N PHE A 149 -7.27 5.55 8.50
CA PHE A 149 -7.26 4.11 8.25
C PHE A 149 -7.27 3.30 9.55
N GLU A 150 -6.58 3.80 10.56
CA GLU A 150 -6.57 3.29 11.93
C GLU A 150 -7.95 3.40 12.55
N ALA A 151 -8.62 4.55 12.40
CA ALA A 151 -9.97 4.75 12.89
C ALA A 151 -10.98 3.81 12.22
N VAL A 152 -10.87 3.58 10.92
CA VAL A 152 -11.68 2.59 10.18
C VAL A 152 -11.44 1.17 10.70
N ALA A 153 -10.18 0.78 10.89
CA ALA A 153 -9.84 -0.54 11.43
C ALA A 153 -10.43 -0.75 12.84
N LEU A 154 -10.32 0.27 13.72
CA LEU A 154 -10.88 0.23 15.07
C LEU A 154 -12.42 0.18 15.06
N ALA A 155 -13.08 0.92 14.16
CA ALA A 155 -14.53 0.88 13.98
C ALA A 155 -15.03 -0.50 13.49
N LEU A 156 -14.19 -1.23 12.76
CA LEU A 156 -14.40 -2.63 12.35
C LEU A 156 -13.96 -3.64 13.44
N ASN A 157 -13.72 -3.17 14.66
CA ASN A 157 -13.31 -3.96 15.82
C ASN A 157 -11.97 -4.70 15.67
N ALA A 158 -10.99 -4.11 14.98
CA ALA A 158 -9.60 -4.59 15.03
C ALA A 158 -9.10 -4.68 16.49
N SER A 159 -8.35 -5.74 16.81
CA SER A 159 -7.78 -5.92 18.16
C SER A 159 -6.59 -4.99 18.42
N SER A 160 -5.79 -4.75 17.38
CA SER A 160 -4.64 -3.86 17.41
C SER A 160 -4.38 -3.25 16.05
N VAL A 161 -3.89 -2.02 16.03
CA VAL A 161 -3.43 -1.33 14.82
C VAL A 161 -1.99 -0.85 15.05
N VAL A 162 -1.12 -1.09 14.07
CA VAL A 162 0.24 -0.59 14.04
C VAL A 162 0.37 0.33 12.85
N THR A 163 0.95 1.51 13.04
CA THR A 163 1.22 2.46 11.95
C THR A 163 2.72 2.67 11.83
N VAL A 164 3.24 2.52 10.62
CA VAL A 164 4.64 2.83 10.31
C VAL A 164 4.69 4.00 9.35
N GLU A 165 5.42 5.06 9.72
CA GLU A 165 5.52 6.31 8.96
C GLU A 165 6.94 6.90 9.07
N TYR A 166 7.46 7.53 8.01
CA TYR A 166 8.71 8.28 8.03
C TYR A 166 8.68 9.42 9.05
N ASN A 167 7.57 10.16 9.13
CA ASN A 167 7.39 11.21 10.12
C ASN A 167 7.15 10.64 11.51
N LYS A 168 7.54 11.39 12.55
CA LYS A 168 7.20 10.99 13.92
C LYS A 168 5.70 11.14 14.12
N LEU A 169 5.07 10.15 14.75
CA LEU A 169 3.65 10.15 15.06
C LEU A 169 3.40 9.96 16.55
N THR A 170 2.43 10.69 17.10
CA THR A 170 1.85 10.43 18.42
C THR A 170 0.34 10.28 18.30
N TYR A 171 -0.14 9.04 18.22
CA TYR A 171 -1.56 8.69 18.17
C TYR A 171 -1.99 8.09 19.51
N VAL A 172 -2.72 8.85 20.32
CA VAL A 172 -3.07 8.43 21.69
C VAL A 172 -4.30 7.53 21.67
N HIS A 173 -4.10 6.21 21.59
CA HIS A 173 -5.15 5.20 21.71
C HIS A 173 -4.60 3.86 22.22
N ASP A 174 -5.33 3.19 23.11
CA ASP A 174 -4.92 1.93 23.80
C ASP A 174 -4.69 0.72 22.86
N ARG A 175 -4.99 0.88 21.57
CA ARG A 175 -4.93 -0.17 20.53
C ARG A 175 -4.09 0.26 19.33
N ILE A 176 -3.53 1.47 19.32
CA ILE A 176 -2.68 1.98 18.24
C ILE A 176 -1.25 2.06 18.75
N GLN A 177 -0.30 1.55 17.97
CA GLN A 177 1.12 1.80 18.15
C GLN A 177 1.68 2.45 16.90
N THR A 178 2.51 3.47 17.07
CA THR A 178 3.14 4.20 15.96
C THR A 178 4.64 4.04 16.00
N PHE A 179 5.25 3.88 14.83
CA PHE A 179 6.70 3.70 14.69
C PHE A 179 7.23 4.46 13.48
N THR A 180 8.45 4.98 13.58
CA THR A 180 9.28 5.18 12.37
C THR A 180 9.74 3.84 11.80
N PRO A 181 10.21 3.74 10.54
CA PRO A 181 10.73 2.47 10.01
C PRO A 181 11.85 1.87 10.88
N SER A 182 12.75 2.71 11.40
CA SER A 182 13.82 2.27 12.28
C SER A 182 13.31 1.79 13.64
N GLU A 183 12.36 2.51 14.24
CA GLU A 183 11.71 2.08 15.49
C GLU A 183 10.92 0.78 15.29
N PHE A 184 10.25 0.63 14.15
CA PHE A 184 9.51 -0.58 13.81
C PHE A 184 10.44 -1.78 13.71
N HIS A 185 11.52 -1.67 12.93
CA HIS A 185 12.53 -2.73 12.78
C HIS A 185 13.14 -3.14 14.13
N ALA A 186 13.47 -2.18 15.00
CA ALA A 186 14.00 -2.44 16.34
C ALA A 186 12.97 -3.01 17.33
N SER A 187 11.68 -2.87 17.05
CA SER A 187 10.60 -3.35 17.93
C SER A 187 10.37 -4.85 17.80
N ALA A 188 9.86 -5.48 18.87
CA ALA A 188 9.35 -6.85 18.82
C ALA A 188 8.10 -7.01 17.92
N VAL A 189 7.47 -5.90 17.51
CA VAL A 189 6.29 -5.92 16.64
C VAL A 189 6.66 -6.34 15.22
N SER A 190 7.86 -6.02 14.74
CA SER A 190 8.32 -6.36 13.38
C SER A 190 8.46 -7.86 13.12
N SER A 191 8.64 -8.66 14.17
CA SER A 191 8.66 -10.12 14.09
C SER A 191 7.27 -10.75 14.14
N THR A 192 6.22 -9.95 14.40
CA THR A 192 4.83 -10.42 14.37
C THR A 192 4.28 -10.49 12.93
N ARG A 193 3.09 -11.07 12.78
CA ARG A 193 2.38 -11.12 11.49
C ARG A 193 0.99 -10.50 11.61
N PHE A 194 0.57 -9.83 10.55
CA PHE A 194 -0.67 -9.08 10.50
C PHE A 194 -1.74 -9.80 9.67
N ASP A 195 -2.99 -9.68 10.11
CA ASP A 195 -4.17 -10.17 9.39
C ASP A 195 -4.43 -9.33 8.14
N VAL A 196 -4.32 -8.01 8.30
CA VAL A 196 -4.54 -7.02 7.26
C VAL A 196 -3.38 -6.03 7.24
N ILE A 197 -2.85 -5.75 6.06
CA ILE A 197 -1.94 -4.62 5.84
C ILE A 197 -2.67 -3.60 4.98
N ILE A 198 -2.50 -2.31 5.25
CA ILE A 198 -3.05 -1.20 4.51
C ILE A 198 -1.90 -0.33 4.00
N SER A 199 -1.90 -0.02 2.71
CA SER A 199 -1.07 1.01 2.11
C SER A 199 -1.92 1.75 1.09
N ALA A 200 -2.23 3.01 1.36
CA ALA A 200 -3.08 3.82 0.51
C ALA A 200 -2.40 5.17 0.26
N SER A 201 -2.06 5.43 -1.01
CA SER A 201 -1.33 6.63 -1.45
C SER A 201 -0.06 6.85 -0.64
N SER A 202 0.76 5.79 -0.58
CA SER A 202 1.93 5.68 0.30
C SER A 202 3.12 5.11 -0.47
N PHE A 203 3.05 3.85 -0.90
CA PHE A 203 4.17 3.22 -1.64
C PHE A 203 4.48 3.88 -2.99
N ASP A 204 3.56 4.62 -3.58
CA ASP A 204 3.82 5.42 -4.78
C ASP A 204 4.83 6.55 -4.56
N HIS A 205 5.07 6.94 -3.31
CA HIS A 205 6.07 7.94 -2.93
C HIS A 205 7.46 7.36 -2.61
N ASP A 206 7.55 6.06 -2.30
CA ASP A 206 8.77 5.46 -1.75
C ASP A 206 9.97 5.58 -2.71
N GLY A 207 11.12 6.02 -2.19
CA GLY A 207 12.35 6.11 -2.96
C GLY A 207 12.45 7.33 -3.87
N LEU A 208 11.55 8.31 -3.72
CA LEU A 208 11.61 9.59 -4.45
C LEU A 208 12.22 10.71 -3.61
N GLY A 209 12.49 10.47 -2.32
CA GLY A 209 13.14 11.43 -1.43
C GLY A 209 12.26 12.54 -0.90
N ARG A 210 10.98 12.59 -1.27
CA ARG A 210 10.00 13.60 -0.84
C ARG A 210 9.95 13.80 0.67
N TYR A 211 10.14 12.72 1.43
CA TYR A 211 10.08 12.72 2.90
C TYR A 211 11.48 12.67 3.53
N GLY A 212 12.54 12.87 2.75
CA GLY A 212 13.93 12.68 3.19
C GLY A 212 14.39 11.21 3.16
N ASP A 213 13.61 10.33 2.51
CA ASP A 213 13.99 8.96 2.19
C ASP A 213 15.11 8.91 1.11
N PRO A 214 15.93 7.86 1.06
CA PRO A 214 16.94 7.71 0.03
C PRO A 214 16.29 7.56 -1.35
N LEU A 215 16.94 8.08 -2.40
CA LEU A 215 16.51 7.80 -3.77
C LEU A 215 16.72 6.34 -4.12
N ASP A 216 15.68 5.72 -4.67
CA ASP A 216 15.69 4.32 -5.03
C ASP A 216 14.53 4.00 -5.99
N GLY A 217 14.88 3.70 -7.24
CA GLY A 217 13.92 3.40 -8.31
C GLY A 217 13.04 2.17 -8.06
N GLN A 218 13.35 1.34 -7.07
CA GLN A 218 12.67 0.07 -6.78
C GLN A 218 12.04 0.04 -5.38
N ALA A 219 12.02 1.16 -4.64
CA ALA A 219 11.58 1.19 -3.24
C ALA A 219 10.11 0.77 -3.03
N ASP A 220 9.21 1.22 -3.91
CA ASP A 220 7.82 0.77 -3.97
C ASP A 220 7.70 -0.76 -4.09
N LEU A 221 8.50 -1.39 -4.98
CA LEU A 221 8.51 -2.84 -5.16
C LEU A 221 9.09 -3.57 -3.95
N ARG A 222 10.11 -3.00 -3.30
CA ARG A 222 10.66 -3.54 -2.04
C ARG A 222 9.65 -3.42 -0.89
N ALA A 223 8.89 -2.33 -0.80
CA ALA A 223 7.82 -2.17 0.16
C ALA A 223 6.71 -3.23 -0.02
N MET A 224 6.34 -3.52 -1.28
CA MET A 224 5.44 -4.63 -1.60
C MET A 224 5.99 -5.99 -1.15
N ARG A 225 7.30 -6.25 -1.35
CA ARG A 225 7.95 -7.49 -0.88
C ARG A 225 7.97 -7.57 0.65
N LEU A 226 8.26 -6.46 1.34
CA LEU A 226 8.21 -6.39 2.80
C LEU A 226 6.80 -6.68 3.34
N CYS A 227 5.75 -6.16 2.69
CA CYS A 227 4.36 -6.48 3.05
C CYS A 227 4.10 -7.98 2.98
N ARG A 228 4.61 -8.68 1.96
CA ARG A 228 4.49 -10.14 1.89
C ARG A 228 5.16 -10.83 3.08
N CYS A 229 6.26 -10.30 3.59
CA CYS A 229 6.93 -10.84 4.77
C CYS A 229 6.09 -10.65 6.04
N LEU A 230 5.55 -9.45 6.24
CA LEU A 230 4.81 -9.06 7.45
C LEU A 230 3.37 -9.59 7.49
N LEU A 231 2.78 -9.92 6.35
CA LEU A 231 1.42 -10.46 6.29
C LEU A 231 1.41 -11.93 6.73
N ARG A 232 0.41 -12.38 7.50
CA ARG A 232 0.29 -13.80 7.84
C ARG A 232 -0.13 -14.66 6.64
N GLY A 233 -0.08 -15.98 6.81
CA GLY A 233 -0.74 -16.90 5.89
C GLY A 233 -2.25 -16.62 5.81
N GLY A 234 -2.76 -16.40 4.59
CA GLY A 234 -4.17 -16.06 4.35
C GLY A 234 -4.58 -14.64 4.76
N GLY A 235 -3.63 -13.77 5.16
CA GLY A 235 -3.90 -12.35 5.35
C GLY A 235 -4.15 -11.61 4.03
N THR A 236 -4.63 -10.38 4.13
CA THR A 236 -4.95 -9.51 2.98
C THR A 236 -4.19 -8.19 3.04
N LEU A 237 -3.65 -7.73 1.92
CA LEU A 237 -3.16 -6.36 1.72
C LEU A 237 -4.26 -5.54 1.05
N LEU A 238 -4.63 -4.40 1.63
CA LEU A 238 -5.41 -3.35 0.97
C LEU A 238 -4.42 -2.33 0.39
N LEU A 239 -4.32 -2.30 -0.93
CA LEU A 239 -3.42 -1.41 -1.68
C LEU A 239 -4.22 -0.39 -2.48
N SER A 240 -3.89 0.89 -2.35
CA SER A 240 -4.42 1.96 -3.19
C SER A 240 -3.26 2.81 -3.70
N ILE A 241 -3.12 2.91 -5.03
CA ILE A 241 -2.01 3.60 -5.71
C ILE A 241 -2.53 4.32 -6.97
N PRO A 242 -1.86 5.38 -7.45
CA PRO A 242 -2.30 6.09 -8.65
C PRO A 242 -2.25 5.19 -9.90
N ILE A 243 -3.39 5.03 -10.58
CA ILE A 243 -3.51 4.25 -11.82
C ILE A 243 -3.67 5.20 -13.02
N GLY A 244 -2.97 4.89 -14.10
CA GLY A 244 -3.02 5.60 -15.38
C GLY A 244 -1.75 5.38 -16.21
N PRO A 245 -1.54 6.13 -17.31
CA PRO A 245 -0.34 5.98 -18.12
C PRO A 245 0.92 6.11 -17.27
N ASP A 246 1.85 5.15 -17.38
CA ASP A 246 3.03 5.06 -16.53
C ASP A 246 3.84 6.36 -16.54
N VAL A 247 4.12 6.90 -15.36
CA VAL A 247 4.99 8.06 -15.21
C VAL A 247 5.59 8.11 -13.80
N VAL A 248 6.87 8.49 -13.72
CA VAL A 248 7.49 8.95 -12.48
C VAL A 248 7.39 10.47 -12.45
N VAL A 249 6.60 11.01 -11.53
CA VAL A 249 6.49 12.45 -11.33
C VAL A 249 7.48 12.79 -10.22
N TYR A 250 8.73 13.08 -10.56
CA TYR A 250 9.79 13.25 -9.58
C TYR A 250 9.71 14.63 -8.90
N ASN A 251 9.61 14.75 -7.57
CA ASN A 251 9.61 13.71 -6.53
C ASN A 251 8.23 13.46 -5.89
N LEU A 252 7.14 13.88 -6.53
CA LEU A 252 5.78 13.73 -6.03
C LEU A 252 5.35 12.28 -5.81
N HIS A 253 5.28 11.45 -6.87
CA HIS A 253 4.79 10.06 -6.84
C HIS A 253 5.09 9.29 -8.13
N ARG A 254 4.70 8.01 -8.15
CA ARG A 254 4.58 7.19 -9.37
C ARG A 254 3.12 6.95 -9.73
N ARG A 255 2.81 6.97 -11.03
CA ARG A 255 1.56 6.48 -11.59
C ARG A 255 1.80 5.16 -12.32
N TYR A 256 0.98 4.17 -12.04
CA TYR A 256 1.17 2.79 -12.47
C TYR A 256 0.21 2.46 -13.62
N GLY A 257 0.80 2.17 -14.77
CA GLY A 257 0.10 1.78 -15.99
C GLY A 257 0.54 0.40 -16.45
N ARG A 258 0.35 0.14 -17.75
CA ARG A 258 0.61 -1.17 -18.36
C ARG A 258 2.05 -1.67 -18.18
N ARG A 259 3.02 -0.79 -17.97
CA ARG A 259 4.43 -1.14 -17.76
C ARG A 259 4.70 -1.52 -16.32
N ARG A 260 4.49 -0.62 -15.35
CA ARG A 260 4.94 -0.79 -13.96
C ARG A 260 3.93 -1.53 -13.08
N LEU A 261 2.63 -1.42 -13.35
CA LEU A 261 1.58 -2.10 -12.56
C LEU A 261 1.80 -3.64 -12.46
N PRO A 262 2.15 -4.36 -13.55
CA PRO A 262 2.53 -5.78 -13.46
C PRO A 262 3.62 -6.07 -12.40
N HIS A 263 4.65 -5.24 -12.33
CA HIS A 263 5.75 -5.40 -11.36
C HIS A 263 5.30 -5.11 -9.93
N MET A 264 4.49 -4.08 -9.74
CA MET A 264 3.91 -3.72 -8.44
C MET A 264 3.08 -4.88 -7.86
N LEU A 265 2.39 -5.63 -8.72
CA LEU A 265 1.50 -6.73 -8.35
C LEU A 265 2.18 -8.09 -8.39
N ALA A 266 3.43 -8.16 -8.82
CA ALA A 266 4.16 -9.42 -8.95
C ALA A 266 4.19 -10.17 -7.61
N GLY A 267 3.81 -11.46 -7.67
CA GLY A 267 3.70 -12.31 -6.50
C GLY A 267 2.40 -12.14 -5.70
N TRP A 268 1.50 -11.22 -6.07
CA TRP A 268 0.18 -11.05 -5.44
C TRP A 268 -0.93 -11.61 -6.32
N THR A 269 -1.98 -12.12 -5.68
CA THR A 269 -3.22 -12.54 -6.33
C THR A 269 -4.32 -11.60 -5.86
N PRO A 270 -5.00 -10.85 -6.76
CA PRO A 270 -6.15 -10.05 -6.37
C PRO A 270 -7.31 -10.93 -5.92
N ILE A 271 -7.97 -10.52 -4.84
CA ILE A 271 -9.20 -11.11 -4.32
C ILE A 271 -10.39 -10.37 -4.93
N PHE A 272 -10.37 -9.04 -4.84
CA PHE A 272 -11.30 -8.11 -5.46
C PHE A 272 -10.65 -6.72 -5.56
N VAL A 273 -11.26 -5.83 -6.34
CA VAL A 273 -10.87 -4.42 -6.42
C VAL A 273 -12.13 -3.56 -6.35
N THR A 274 -12.12 -2.52 -5.52
CA THR A 274 -13.20 -1.52 -5.47
C THR A 274 -12.81 -0.28 -6.29
N GLY A 275 -13.76 0.26 -7.05
CA GLY A 275 -13.54 1.45 -7.86
C GLY A 275 -12.68 1.24 -9.10
N TRP A 276 -12.46 -0.01 -9.54
CA TRP A 276 -11.68 -0.30 -10.74
C TRP A 276 -12.39 0.17 -12.01
N ASP A 277 -11.63 0.76 -12.91
CA ASP A 277 -12.04 1.12 -14.26
C ASP A 277 -10.82 0.96 -15.17
N GLU A 278 -10.86 -0.05 -16.05
CA GLU A 278 -9.74 -0.39 -16.92
C GLU A 278 -9.43 0.70 -17.94
N ALA A 279 -10.44 1.47 -18.38
CA ALA A 279 -10.24 2.57 -19.31
C ALA A 279 -9.31 3.65 -18.74
N ARG A 280 -9.17 3.72 -17.41
CA ARG A 280 -8.27 4.67 -16.74
C ARG A 280 -6.80 4.35 -16.91
N LEU A 281 -6.42 3.12 -17.29
CA LEU A 281 -5.02 2.76 -17.55
C LEU A 281 -4.42 3.54 -18.71
N ASP A 282 -5.23 3.85 -19.72
CA ASP A 282 -4.79 4.52 -20.95
C ASP A 282 -5.28 5.97 -21.02
N ALA A 283 -6.22 6.37 -20.16
CA ALA A 283 -6.71 7.73 -20.08
C ALA A 283 -5.63 8.67 -19.53
N ASP A 284 -5.03 9.47 -20.42
CA ASP A 284 -4.15 10.54 -19.97
C ASP A 284 -4.94 11.51 -19.09
N ASN A 285 -4.33 11.87 -17.98
CA ASN A 285 -4.97 12.65 -16.94
C ASN A 285 -3.91 13.50 -16.23
N ASN A 286 -4.37 14.61 -15.65
CA ASN A 286 -3.52 15.44 -14.81
C ASN A 286 -2.94 14.59 -13.67
N PHE A 287 -1.62 14.44 -13.63
CA PHE A 287 -0.95 13.64 -12.59
C PHE A 287 -1.19 14.21 -11.18
N ARG A 288 -1.63 15.46 -11.04
CA ARG A 288 -2.07 16.03 -9.75
C ARG A 288 -3.45 15.52 -9.31
N GLN A 289 -4.15 14.76 -10.15
CA GLN A 289 -5.48 14.21 -9.90
C GLN A 289 -5.44 12.69 -10.09
N SER A 290 -5.11 11.98 -9.03
CA SER A 290 -4.95 10.52 -9.09
C SER A 290 -6.30 9.78 -9.07
N PHE A 291 -6.37 8.72 -9.88
CA PHE A 291 -7.39 7.68 -9.79
C PHE A 291 -6.81 6.50 -9.04
N GLU A 292 -7.42 6.14 -7.91
CA GLU A 292 -6.83 5.23 -6.92
C GLU A 292 -7.89 4.22 -6.46
N PRO A 293 -8.11 3.16 -7.24
CA PRO A 293 -8.94 2.04 -6.83
C PRO A 293 -8.26 1.28 -5.67
N VAL A 294 -9.05 0.59 -4.85
CA VAL A 294 -8.52 -0.16 -3.70
C VAL A 294 -8.53 -1.65 -4.00
N TRP A 295 -7.33 -2.22 -4.05
CA TRP A 295 -7.09 -3.62 -4.33
C TRP A 295 -6.99 -4.41 -3.04
N ALA A 296 -7.80 -5.47 -2.91
CA ALA A 296 -7.60 -6.48 -1.89
C ALA A 296 -6.75 -7.61 -2.47
N LEU A 297 -5.54 -7.78 -1.93
CA LEU A 297 -4.51 -8.68 -2.44
C LEU A 297 -4.15 -9.76 -1.41
N ARG A 298 -3.99 -11.00 -1.87
CA ARG A 298 -3.37 -12.07 -1.06
C ARG A 298 -2.05 -12.50 -1.67
N LYS A 299 -1.23 -13.19 -0.89
CA LYS A 299 0.00 -13.80 -1.42
C LYS A 299 -0.35 -14.85 -2.49
N THR A 300 0.24 -14.75 -3.68
CA THR A 300 0.24 -15.85 -4.64
C THR A 300 0.91 -17.05 -4.00
N ARG A 301 0.24 -18.20 -4.06
CA ARG A 301 0.83 -19.47 -3.65
C ARG A 301 1.85 -19.86 -4.70
N LEU A 302 3.11 -19.98 -4.30
CA LEU A 302 4.10 -20.66 -5.14
C LEU A 302 3.70 -22.14 -5.15
N THR A 303 3.18 -22.63 -6.28
CA THR A 303 3.06 -24.08 -6.48
C THR A 303 4.48 -24.65 -6.55
N LYS A 304 4.78 -25.68 -5.75
CA LYS A 304 6.00 -26.48 -5.99
C LYS A 304 5.94 -26.97 -7.45
N PRO A 305 7.02 -26.89 -8.23
CA PRO A 305 7.05 -27.52 -9.54
C PRO A 305 6.68 -29.00 -9.39
N SER A 306 5.65 -29.44 -10.10
CA SER A 306 5.26 -30.84 -10.18
C SER A 306 6.38 -31.60 -10.89
N GLY A 307 7.26 -32.26 -10.14
CA GLY A 307 8.33 -33.04 -10.78
C GLY A 307 9.55 -33.43 -9.95
N GLN A 308 9.59 -33.27 -8.62
CA GLN A 308 10.62 -33.94 -7.81
C GLN A 308 10.04 -35.22 -7.21
N PRO A 309 10.55 -36.42 -7.58
CA PRO A 309 10.13 -37.65 -6.94
C PRO A 309 10.48 -37.55 -5.46
N SER A 310 9.50 -37.88 -4.61
CA SER A 310 9.72 -38.07 -3.18
C SER A 310 10.89 -39.02 -2.98
N ALA A 311 11.91 -38.61 -2.23
CA ALA A 311 12.95 -39.51 -1.77
C ALA A 311 12.27 -40.71 -1.10
N LYS A 312 12.27 -41.85 -1.78
CA LYS A 312 11.81 -43.12 -1.21
C LYS A 312 12.72 -43.40 -0.02
N SER A 313 12.12 -43.61 1.13
CA SER A 313 12.77 -44.16 2.31
C SER A 313 13.55 -45.42 1.91
N ASN A 314 14.84 -45.43 2.23
CA ASN A 314 15.70 -46.60 2.08
C ASN A 314 15.10 -47.78 2.89
N PRO A 315 14.94 -48.98 2.31
CA PRO A 315 14.63 -50.15 3.12
C PRO A 315 15.84 -50.48 3.99
N ARG A 316 15.59 -50.78 5.26
CA ARG A 316 16.57 -51.39 6.17
C ARG A 316 17.19 -52.60 5.49
N VAL A 317 18.52 -52.62 5.41
CA VAL A 317 19.29 -53.86 5.26
C VAL A 317 19.54 -54.34 6.68
N GLU A 318 18.90 -55.45 7.06
CA GLU A 318 19.34 -56.28 8.17
C GLU A 318 20.53 -57.11 7.70
N LEU A 319 21.69 -56.90 8.34
CA LEU A 319 22.70 -57.90 8.66
C LEU A 319 23.37 -57.48 9.97
#